data_AF-A0A497RBE9-F1
#
_entry.id   AF-A0A497RBE9-F1
#
_cell.length_a   1.000
_cell.length_b   1.000
_cell.length_c   1.000
_cell.angle_alpha   90.00
_cell.angle_beta   90.00
_cell.angle_gamma   90.00
#
_symmetry.space_group_name_H-M   'P 1'
#
loop_
_entity.id
_entity.type
_entity.pdbx_description
1 polymer ?
#
loop_
_entity_poly.entity_id
_entity_poly.type
_entity_poly.pdbx_seq_one_letter_code
_entity_poly.pdbx_strand_id
1 'polypeptide(L)'
;MPPDKEQLIKAGGNSQARKVTVEDIQRYYRDYFDPAELISIIGLSSFYRREFAFLLEDGSFIRNISFKTSTELKEFLSTNRIRRSYVGAVYEIPPSKNNTIQKIKWSYREFCFDLDLNDYDLVRTCGCRGKEQYCKFCWSLLQDAVAFLDRTLREDFGFKDIVWVFSGRRGFHGWVRDPTAGTLNQSQRNSIINYLTLIRDEKRTQAVEKDLKHVIPLRNRILEMIGKSYFQRATVKELQAAPFKFTKEQINRLQYNLKKGSMPFSKIYDGLLGKKHNRDAIFTHIIKYRYPRIDRKVSIDIRRILKIPGSVQDTNGKICCKVDINKIHQFYPENAPTIWDYLS
;
A
#
# COMPACT_ATOMS: atom_id res chain seq x y z
N MET A 1 11.20 25.01 11.99
CA MET A 1 11.33 23.84 11.08
C MET A 1 10.08 22.97 11.24
N PRO A 2 9.58 22.25 10.21
CA PRO A 2 8.54 21.25 10.44
C PRO A 2 9.13 20.15 11.35
N PRO A 3 8.52 19.85 12.50
CA PRO A 3 9.09 18.95 13.51
C PRO A 3 9.31 17.50 13.04
N ASP A 4 8.76 17.10 11.90
CA ASP A 4 8.79 15.72 11.42
C ASP A 4 10.03 15.31 10.61
N LYS A 5 10.87 16.25 10.15
CA LYS A 5 12.09 15.92 9.38
C LYS A 5 13.33 15.70 10.24
N GLU A 6 13.34 16.19 11.49
CA GLU A 6 14.47 16.08 12.42
C GLU A 6 14.39 14.88 13.38
N GLN A 7 13.26 14.17 13.44
CA GLN A 7 13.23 12.86 14.10
C GLN A 7 13.90 11.81 13.18
N LEU A 8 15.23 11.88 13.09
CA LEU A 8 16.08 10.74 12.81
C LEU A 8 15.90 9.73 13.95
N ILE A 9 14.76 9.03 13.97
CA ILE A 9 14.75 7.69 14.54
C ILE A 9 15.59 6.88 13.57
N LYS A 10 16.86 6.65 13.93
CA LYS A 10 17.61 5.54 13.40
C LYS A 10 16.75 4.29 13.64
N ALA A 11 16.09 3.78 12.61
CA ALA A 11 15.72 2.37 12.57
C ALA A 11 17.04 1.59 12.52
N GLY A 12 17.62 1.41 13.70
CA GLY A 12 19.02 1.09 13.91
C GLY A 12 19.40 1.37 15.36
N GLY A 13 18.59 0.85 16.28
CA GLY A 13 18.86 0.78 17.71
C GLY A 13 19.11 -0.68 18.08
N ASN A 14 20.29 -0.91 18.62
CA ASN A 14 20.90 -2.20 18.91
C ASN A 14 20.16 -2.90 20.07
N SER A 15 19.43 -3.97 19.77
CA SER A 15 19.34 -5.17 20.60
C SER A 15 19.55 -6.33 19.63
N GLN A 16 20.10 -7.46 20.06
CA GLN A 16 19.99 -8.70 19.27
C GLN A 16 18.50 -9.00 19.10
N ALA A 17 17.89 -8.44 18.06
CA ALA A 17 16.50 -8.70 17.73
C ALA A 17 16.43 -10.19 17.47
N ARG A 18 15.68 -10.90 18.32
CA ARG A 18 15.50 -12.34 18.22
C ARG A 18 15.15 -12.65 16.77
N LYS A 19 15.99 -13.46 16.12
CA LYS A 19 15.75 -13.88 14.75
C LYS A 19 14.52 -14.77 14.76
N VAL A 20 13.56 -14.47 13.89
CA VAL A 20 12.37 -15.32 13.72
C VAL A 20 12.82 -16.66 13.12
N THR A 21 12.55 -17.75 13.82
CA THR A 21 12.80 -19.10 13.30
C THR A 21 11.54 -19.65 12.62
N VAL A 22 11.68 -20.73 11.86
CA VAL A 22 10.53 -21.43 11.29
C VAL A 22 9.71 -22.10 12.39
N GLU A 23 10.35 -22.55 13.47
CA GLU A 23 9.69 -23.09 14.66
C GLU A 23 8.80 -22.04 15.34
N ASP A 24 9.27 -20.79 15.45
CA ASP A 24 8.47 -19.69 15.97
C ASP A 24 7.22 -19.49 15.09
N ILE A 25 7.40 -19.42 13.75
CA ILE A 25 6.31 -19.26 12.79
C ILE A 25 5.31 -20.42 12.86
N GLN A 26 5.79 -21.66 12.96
CA GLN A 26 4.94 -22.85 13.09
C GLN A 26 4.13 -22.83 14.38
N ARG A 27 4.76 -22.45 15.51
CA ARG A 27 4.08 -22.28 16.80
C ARG A 27 3.01 -21.20 16.71
N TYR A 28 3.31 -20.06 16.08
CA TYR A 28 2.32 -19.01 15.83
C TYR A 28 1.12 -19.54 15.04
N TYR A 29 1.36 -20.27 13.93
CA TYR A 29 0.27 -20.82 13.13
C TYR A 29 -0.56 -21.86 13.86
N ARG A 30 0.05 -22.66 14.74
CA ARG A 30 -0.64 -23.67 15.54
C ARG A 30 -1.55 -23.02 16.57
N ASP A 31 -1.00 -22.10 17.35
CA ASP A 31 -1.58 -21.68 18.61
C ASP A 31 -2.40 -20.38 18.48
N TYR A 32 -2.04 -19.49 17.54
CA TYR A 32 -2.56 -18.11 17.51
C TYR A 32 -3.16 -17.67 16.17
N PHE A 33 -2.72 -18.23 15.04
CA PHE A 33 -3.31 -17.87 13.76
C PHE A 33 -4.79 -18.26 13.72
N ASP A 34 -5.63 -17.26 13.45
CA ASP A 34 -7.06 -17.41 13.25
C ASP A 34 -7.39 -17.34 11.75
N PRO A 35 -7.75 -18.47 11.11
CA PRO A 35 -8.16 -18.47 9.72
C PRO A 35 -9.39 -17.61 9.44
N ALA A 36 -10.21 -17.26 10.45
CA ALA A 36 -11.36 -16.38 10.27
C ALA A 36 -10.93 -14.97 9.84
N GLU A 37 -9.78 -14.46 10.29
CA GLU A 37 -9.26 -13.18 9.80
C GLU A 37 -8.97 -13.24 8.30
N LEU A 38 -8.31 -14.31 7.85
CA LEU A 38 -8.05 -14.54 6.43
C LEU A 38 -9.35 -14.68 5.64
N ILE A 39 -10.25 -15.56 6.09
CA ILE A 39 -11.55 -15.83 5.46
C ILE A 39 -12.37 -14.56 5.34
N SER A 40 -12.33 -13.70 6.36
CA SER A 40 -13.06 -12.44 6.29
C SER A 40 -12.61 -11.64 5.07
N ILE A 41 -11.34 -11.65 4.68
CA ILE A 41 -10.82 -10.88 3.53
C ILE A 41 -11.07 -11.60 2.20
N ILE A 42 -10.84 -12.92 2.12
CA ILE A 42 -10.87 -13.66 0.84
C ILE A 42 -12.21 -14.37 0.58
N GLY A 43 -13.15 -14.33 1.53
CA GLY A 43 -14.43 -15.01 1.48
C GLY A 43 -14.34 -16.53 1.68
N LEU A 44 -15.41 -17.12 2.23
CA LEU A 44 -15.48 -18.58 2.51
C LEU A 44 -16.01 -19.39 1.31
N SER A 45 -16.93 -18.81 0.53
CA SER A 45 -17.71 -19.51 -0.51
C SER A 45 -16.88 -20.16 -1.61
N SER A 46 -15.62 -19.74 -1.77
CA SER A 46 -14.71 -20.19 -2.82
C SER A 46 -13.40 -20.76 -2.30
N PHE A 47 -13.28 -20.95 -0.98
CA PHE A 47 -12.03 -21.30 -0.32
C PHE A 47 -11.35 -22.55 -0.91
N TYR A 48 -12.13 -23.62 -1.13
CA TYR A 48 -11.62 -24.90 -1.65
C TYR A 48 -11.10 -24.87 -3.09
N ARG A 49 -11.39 -23.81 -3.84
CA ARG A 49 -10.88 -23.60 -5.21
C ARG A 49 -9.85 -22.48 -5.31
N ARG A 50 -9.42 -21.98 -4.15
CA ARG A 50 -8.45 -20.90 -4.07
C ARG A 50 -7.03 -21.44 -4.13
N GLU A 51 -6.19 -20.76 -4.89
CA GLU A 51 -4.77 -21.04 -4.92
C GLU A 51 -4.08 -20.49 -3.67
N PHE A 52 -3.19 -21.30 -3.11
CA PHE A 52 -2.18 -20.91 -2.13
C PHE A 52 -0.80 -21.23 -2.67
N ALA A 53 0.17 -20.47 -2.17
CA ALA A 53 1.58 -20.63 -2.49
C ALA A 53 2.44 -20.38 -1.24
N PHE A 54 3.60 -21.03 -1.17
CA PHE A 54 4.45 -20.98 0.01
C PHE A 54 5.92 -20.90 -0.38
N LEU A 55 6.67 -20.08 0.35
CA LEU A 55 8.13 -20.13 0.39
C LEU A 55 8.53 -20.98 1.58
N LEU A 56 9.23 -22.08 1.35
CA LEU A 56 9.70 -23.01 2.36
C LEU A 56 11.05 -22.56 2.95
N GLU A 57 11.48 -23.20 4.02
CA GLU A 57 12.75 -22.90 4.69
C GLU A 57 13.98 -23.10 3.80
N ASP A 58 13.98 -24.18 3.00
CA ASP A 58 15.02 -24.54 2.05
C ASP A 58 15.12 -23.58 0.84
N GLY A 59 14.21 -22.59 0.76
CA GLY A 59 14.13 -21.64 -0.34
C GLY A 59 13.23 -22.09 -1.50
N SER A 60 12.68 -23.30 -1.45
CA SER A 60 11.76 -23.81 -2.45
C SER A 60 10.46 -23.00 -2.46
N PHE A 61 9.97 -22.67 -3.66
CA PHE A 61 8.72 -21.95 -3.86
C PHE A 61 7.66 -22.86 -4.48
N ILE A 62 6.63 -23.20 -3.71
CA ILE A 62 5.56 -24.11 -4.13
C ILE A 62 4.27 -23.31 -4.41
N ARG A 63 3.57 -23.69 -5.49
CA ARG A 63 2.31 -23.08 -5.95
C ARG A 63 1.32 -24.16 -6.39
N ASN A 64 0.13 -23.75 -6.84
CA ASN A 64 -0.96 -24.64 -7.26
C ASN A 64 -1.41 -25.55 -6.11
N ILE A 65 -1.53 -24.98 -4.91
CA ILE A 65 -2.02 -25.71 -3.73
C ILE A 65 -3.40 -25.17 -3.40
N SER A 66 -4.29 -26.06 -2.96
CA SER A 66 -5.62 -25.72 -2.45
C SER A 66 -5.93 -26.59 -1.25
N PHE A 67 -6.83 -26.12 -0.39
CA PHE A 67 -7.25 -26.79 0.84
C PHE A 67 -8.76 -26.83 0.88
N LYS A 68 -9.37 -27.95 1.28
CA LYS A 68 -10.83 -28.06 1.32
C LYS A 68 -11.41 -27.15 2.40
N THR A 69 -10.69 -26.98 3.50
CA THR A 69 -11.14 -26.18 4.66
C THR A 69 -10.03 -25.26 5.17
N SER A 70 -10.42 -24.20 5.88
CA SER A 70 -9.49 -23.31 6.57
C SER A 70 -8.71 -24.02 7.69
N THR A 71 -9.29 -25.08 8.27
CA THR A 71 -8.62 -25.96 9.22
C THR A 71 -7.46 -26.72 8.58
N GLU A 72 -7.67 -27.28 7.39
CA GLU A 72 -6.60 -27.95 6.62
C GLU A 72 -5.46 -26.97 6.27
N LEU A 73 -5.79 -25.71 5.92
CA LEU A 73 -4.77 -24.68 5.71
C LEU A 73 -3.98 -24.41 7.00
N LYS A 74 -4.67 -24.26 8.14
CA LYS A 74 -4.01 -24.03 9.44
C LYS A 74 -3.10 -25.20 9.82
N GLU A 75 -3.59 -26.42 9.66
CA GLU A 75 -2.82 -27.65 9.90
C GLU A 75 -1.57 -27.67 9.01
N PHE A 76 -1.71 -27.41 7.71
CA PHE A 76 -0.58 -27.33 6.77
C PHE A 76 0.44 -26.27 7.22
N LEU A 77 -0.02 -25.07 7.58
CA LEU A 77 0.84 -23.97 8.05
C LEU A 77 1.59 -24.33 9.35
N SER A 78 0.96 -25.11 10.23
CA SER A 78 1.52 -25.48 11.54
C SER A 78 2.47 -26.69 11.52
N THR A 79 2.42 -27.50 10.46
CA THR A 79 3.19 -28.76 10.32
C THR A 79 4.32 -28.66 9.30
N ASN A 80 4.24 -27.74 8.34
CA ASN A 80 5.25 -27.58 7.30
C ASN A 80 6.21 -26.43 7.61
N ARG A 81 7.46 -26.54 7.16
CA ARG A 81 8.54 -25.57 7.42
C ARG A 81 8.44 -24.36 6.48
N ILE A 82 7.42 -23.53 6.71
CA ILE A 82 7.05 -22.41 5.83
C ILE A 82 7.61 -21.09 6.37
N ARG A 83 8.29 -20.34 5.50
CA ARG A 83 8.76 -18.98 5.77
C ARG A 83 7.75 -17.91 5.40
N ARG A 84 7.10 -18.05 4.25
CA ARG A 84 6.10 -17.09 3.77
C ARG A 84 4.93 -17.80 3.10
N SER A 85 3.75 -17.25 3.29
CA SER A 85 2.50 -17.79 2.76
C SER A 85 1.79 -16.74 1.93
N TYR A 86 1.23 -17.19 0.80
CA TYR A 86 0.57 -16.34 -0.17
C TYR A 86 -0.76 -16.97 -0.60
N VAL A 87 -1.69 -16.11 -0.95
CA VAL A 87 -3.02 -16.46 -1.46
C VAL A 87 -3.21 -15.85 -2.84
N GLY A 88 -3.80 -16.63 -3.74
CA GLY A 88 -4.06 -16.29 -5.12
C GLY A 88 -5.54 -16.26 -5.46
N ALA A 89 -5.82 -16.50 -6.73
CA ALA A 89 -7.16 -16.47 -7.29
C ALA A 89 -7.97 -17.73 -6.97
N VAL A 90 -9.26 -17.65 -7.28
CA VAL A 90 -10.22 -18.75 -7.32
C VAL A 90 -10.35 -19.24 -8.76
N TYR A 91 -10.42 -20.56 -8.93
CA TYR A 91 -10.52 -21.23 -10.23
C TYR A 91 -11.77 -22.09 -10.31
N GLU A 92 -12.08 -22.60 -11.52
CA GLU A 92 -13.26 -23.44 -11.73
C GLU A 92 -13.15 -24.79 -10.98
N ILE A 93 -11.94 -25.35 -10.90
CA ILE A 93 -11.60 -26.56 -10.15
C ILE A 93 -10.43 -26.29 -9.18
N PRO A 94 -10.28 -27.07 -8.09
CA PRO A 94 -9.20 -26.89 -7.13
C PRO A 94 -7.80 -26.96 -7.78
N PRO A 95 -6.95 -25.93 -7.58
CA PRO A 95 -5.54 -25.96 -7.99
C PRO A 95 -4.79 -27.13 -7.35
N SER A 96 -4.02 -27.85 -8.17
CA SER A 96 -3.15 -28.95 -7.74
C SER A 96 -1.94 -29.08 -8.66
N LYS A 97 -1.03 -30.00 -8.37
CA LYS A 97 0.09 -30.34 -9.29
C LYS A 97 -0.41 -30.79 -10.67
N ASN A 98 -1.56 -31.49 -10.72
CA ASN A 98 -2.17 -31.95 -11.97
C ASN A 98 -3.03 -30.84 -12.62
N ASN A 99 -3.71 -30.05 -11.79
CA ASN A 99 -4.57 -28.95 -12.17
C ASN A 99 -3.85 -27.60 -11.97
N THR A 100 -2.80 -27.35 -12.75
CA THR A 100 -2.04 -26.10 -12.58
C THR A 100 -2.85 -24.89 -13.02
N ILE A 101 -2.62 -23.74 -12.39
CA ILE A 101 -3.37 -22.49 -12.65
C ILE A 101 -3.28 -22.00 -14.10
N GLN A 102 -2.28 -22.45 -14.85
CA GLN A 102 -2.15 -22.17 -16.28
C GLN A 102 -3.15 -22.98 -17.11
N LYS A 103 -3.47 -24.21 -16.69
CA LYS A 103 -4.36 -25.15 -17.37
C LYS A 103 -5.83 -24.95 -16.99
N ILE A 104 -6.09 -24.47 -15.78
CA ILE A 104 -7.46 -24.28 -15.27
C ILE A 104 -7.91 -22.83 -15.45
N LYS A 105 -9.21 -22.67 -15.66
CA LYS A 105 -9.82 -21.37 -15.90
C LYS A 105 -9.98 -20.60 -14.59
N TRP A 106 -9.56 -19.34 -14.64
CA TRP A 106 -9.75 -18.38 -13.57
C TRP A 106 -11.23 -18.01 -13.45
N SER A 107 -11.72 -17.89 -12.22
CA SER A 107 -13.11 -17.52 -11.93
C SER A 107 -13.22 -16.17 -11.22
N TYR A 108 -12.39 -15.93 -10.22
CA TYR A 108 -12.52 -14.76 -9.35
C TYR A 108 -11.19 -14.46 -8.66
N ARG A 109 -10.88 -13.19 -8.45
CA ARG A 109 -9.78 -12.74 -7.58
C ARG A 109 -10.08 -11.33 -7.14
N GLU A 110 -9.95 -11.00 -5.87
CA GLU A 110 -10.06 -9.63 -5.38
C GLU A 110 -9.23 -8.65 -6.24
N PHE A 111 -9.70 -7.42 -6.40
CA PHE A 111 -8.91 -6.40 -7.08
C PHE A 111 -7.92 -5.80 -6.07
N CYS A 112 -6.70 -6.32 -6.11
CA CYS A 112 -5.68 -6.03 -5.10
C CYS A 112 -4.75 -4.89 -5.52
N PHE A 113 -4.29 -4.14 -4.53
CA PHE A 113 -3.24 -3.13 -4.65
C PHE A 113 -2.05 -3.52 -3.79
N ASP A 114 -0.83 -3.24 -4.25
CA ASP A 114 0.39 -3.33 -3.45
C ASP A 114 1.13 -2.00 -3.55
N LEU A 115 1.39 -1.41 -2.39
CA LEU A 115 2.05 -0.12 -2.21
C LEU A 115 3.30 -0.35 -1.36
N ASP A 116 4.49 -0.21 -1.94
CA ASP A 116 5.76 -0.35 -1.23
C ASP A 116 6.49 0.99 -1.16
N LEU A 117 7.10 1.28 -0.01
CA LEU A 117 7.85 2.51 0.19
C LEU A 117 9.04 2.65 -0.79
N ASN A 118 9.59 1.55 -1.30
CA ASN A 118 10.71 1.56 -2.24
C ASN A 118 10.35 2.24 -3.56
N ASP A 119 9.08 2.22 -3.95
CA ASP A 119 8.64 2.90 -5.18
C ASP A 119 8.84 4.42 -5.07
N TYR A 120 8.96 4.95 -3.85
CA TYR A 120 9.20 6.36 -3.56
C TYR A 120 10.70 6.70 -3.42
N ASP A 121 11.63 5.74 -3.56
CA ASP A 121 13.06 5.97 -3.26
C ASP A 121 13.67 7.17 -3.99
N LEU A 122 13.25 7.44 -5.22
CA LEU A 122 13.71 8.57 -6.01
C LEU A 122 13.20 9.94 -5.54
N VAL A 123 12.20 9.97 -4.65
CA VAL A 123 11.54 11.20 -4.18
C VAL A 123 11.55 11.37 -2.66
N ARG A 124 12.13 10.43 -1.90
CA ARG A 124 12.29 10.56 -0.44
C ARG A 124 13.32 11.65 -0.12
N THR A 125 12.85 12.81 0.34
CA THR A 125 13.73 13.94 0.74
C THR A 125 14.16 13.92 2.21
N CYS A 126 13.74 12.91 2.99
CA CYS A 126 14.05 12.74 4.41
C CYS A 126 15.42 12.10 4.70
N GLY A 127 16.21 11.76 3.69
CA GLY A 127 17.53 11.14 3.87
C GLY A 127 17.52 9.63 4.13
N CYS A 128 16.36 9.01 4.42
CA CYS A 128 16.22 7.55 4.47
C CYS A 128 16.62 6.91 3.12
N ARG A 129 17.45 5.86 3.17
CA ARG A 129 17.90 5.14 1.97
C ARG A 129 17.60 3.64 2.01
N GLY A 130 17.34 3.09 0.82
CA GLY A 130 17.21 1.66 0.59
C GLY A 130 16.08 1.01 1.40
N LYS A 131 16.23 -0.30 1.60
CA LYS A 131 15.15 -1.16 2.11
C LYS A 131 15.03 -1.23 3.63
N GLU A 132 15.97 -0.68 4.38
CA GLU A 132 16.00 -0.82 5.85
C GLU A 132 15.56 0.45 6.57
N GLN A 133 15.61 1.60 5.90
CA GLN A 133 15.32 2.89 6.54
C GLN A 133 13.97 3.46 6.10
N TYR A 134 13.22 3.95 7.06
CA TYR A 134 12.04 4.79 6.90
C TYR A 134 11.86 5.67 8.14
N CYS A 135 11.02 6.69 8.02
CA CYS A 135 10.64 7.59 9.11
C CYS A 135 9.19 8.03 8.91
N LYS A 136 8.63 8.76 9.87
CA LYS A 136 7.27 9.32 9.80
C LYS A 136 7.03 10.13 8.52
N PHE A 137 8.02 10.88 8.04
CA PHE A 137 7.90 11.65 6.80
C PHE A 137 7.67 10.75 5.58
N CYS A 138 8.54 9.77 5.30
CA CYS A 138 8.37 8.94 4.11
C CYS A 138 7.27 7.89 4.28
N TRP A 139 6.98 7.44 5.52
CA TRP A 139 5.80 6.61 5.79
C TRP A 139 4.50 7.31 5.43
N SER A 140 4.41 8.62 5.67
CA SER A 140 3.22 9.40 5.30
C SER A 140 2.93 9.42 3.79
N LEU A 141 3.90 9.08 2.93
CA LEU A 141 3.67 8.89 1.50
C LEU A 141 2.72 7.71 1.24
N LEU A 142 2.90 6.61 1.98
CA LEU A 142 2.03 5.43 1.88
C LEU A 142 0.68 5.67 2.53
N GLN A 143 0.64 6.36 3.67
CA GLN A 143 -0.63 6.70 4.33
C GLN A 143 -1.52 7.58 3.43
N ASP A 144 -0.91 8.58 2.77
CA ASP A 144 -1.64 9.41 1.81
C ASP A 144 -2.04 8.63 0.56
N ALA A 145 -1.20 7.72 0.08
CA ALA A 145 -1.52 6.86 -1.05
C ALA A 145 -2.74 5.97 -0.75
N VAL A 146 -2.76 5.31 0.41
CA VAL A 146 -3.89 4.49 0.87
C VAL A 146 -5.16 5.34 0.97
N ALA A 147 -5.11 6.47 1.67
CA ALA A 147 -6.27 7.35 1.86
C ALA A 147 -6.83 7.85 0.52
N PHE A 148 -5.95 8.27 -0.39
CA PHE A 148 -6.34 8.75 -1.71
C PHE A 148 -6.95 7.65 -2.58
N LEU A 149 -6.33 6.47 -2.61
CA LEU A 149 -6.82 5.34 -3.39
C LEU A 149 -8.16 4.84 -2.86
N ASP A 150 -8.32 4.68 -1.54
CA ASP A 150 -9.58 4.25 -0.94
C ASP A 150 -10.73 5.19 -1.32
N ARG A 151 -10.53 6.50 -1.13
CA ARG A 151 -11.53 7.50 -1.50
C ARG A 151 -11.86 7.47 -3.00
N THR A 152 -10.84 7.37 -3.86
CA THR A 152 -11.02 7.34 -5.31
C THR A 152 -11.76 6.09 -5.76
N LEU A 153 -11.44 4.92 -5.19
CA LEU A 153 -12.12 3.66 -5.46
C LEU A 153 -13.60 3.69 -5.04
N ARG A 154 -13.91 4.35 -3.92
CA ARG A 154 -15.29 4.51 -3.44
C ARG A 154 -16.08 5.51 -4.27
N GLU A 155 -15.53 6.71 -4.48
CA GLU A 155 -16.24 7.82 -5.12
C GLU A 155 -16.35 7.67 -6.64
N ASP A 156 -15.30 7.19 -7.31
CA ASP A 156 -15.26 7.18 -8.79
C ASP A 156 -15.65 5.83 -9.38
N PHE A 157 -15.38 4.72 -8.67
CA PHE A 157 -15.70 3.36 -9.13
C PHE A 157 -16.87 2.72 -8.38
N GLY A 158 -17.35 3.33 -7.29
CA GLY A 158 -18.49 2.84 -6.52
C GLY A 158 -18.20 1.58 -5.70
N PHE A 159 -16.94 1.20 -5.52
CA PHE A 159 -16.57 0.04 -4.70
C PHE A 159 -16.88 0.31 -3.23
N LYS A 160 -17.55 -0.63 -2.57
CA LYS A 160 -18.03 -0.47 -1.20
C LYS A 160 -17.19 -1.25 -0.20
N ASP A 161 -16.68 -2.40 -0.62
CA ASP A 161 -15.99 -3.33 0.25
C ASP A 161 -14.49 -3.34 -0.02
N ILE A 162 -13.76 -2.51 0.73
CA ILE A 162 -12.31 -2.33 0.60
C ILE A 162 -11.66 -2.57 1.96
N VAL A 163 -10.68 -3.46 2.01
CA VAL A 163 -9.87 -3.74 3.19
C VAL A 163 -8.41 -3.42 2.91
N TRP A 164 -7.79 -2.69 3.83
CA TRP A 164 -6.36 -2.41 3.80
C TRP A 164 -5.63 -3.25 4.85
N VAL A 165 -4.47 -3.78 4.47
CA VAL A 165 -3.65 -4.69 5.28
C VAL A 165 -2.22 -4.17 5.28
N PHE A 166 -1.59 -4.08 6.44
CA PHE A 166 -0.17 -3.80 6.52
C PHE A 166 0.64 -4.99 5.99
N SER A 167 1.63 -4.74 5.13
CA SER A 167 2.39 -5.81 4.46
C SER A 167 3.34 -6.59 5.39
N GLY A 168 3.47 -6.18 6.66
CA GLY A 168 4.44 -6.73 7.62
C GLY A 168 5.82 -6.05 7.53
N ARG A 169 6.04 -5.16 6.56
CA ARG A 169 7.30 -4.43 6.42
C ARG A 169 7.10 -2.94 6.21
N ARG A 170 7.03 -2.49 4.96
CA ARG A 170 7.02 -1.05 4.60
C ARG A 170 6.06 -0.80 3.46
N GLY A 171 4.85 -1.30 3.61
CA GLY A 171 3.84 -1.19 2.58
C GLY A 171 2.46 -1.56 3.08
N PHE A 172 1.50 -1.40 2.19
CA PHE A 172 0.12 -1.80 2.40
C PHE A 172 -0.39 -2.59 1.20
N HIS A 173 -1.26 -3.54 1.48
CA HIS A 173 -2.06 -4.22 0.49
C HIS A 173 -3.51 -3.75 0.58
N GLY A 174 -4.09 -3.31 -0.53
CA GLY A 174 -5.51 -3.03 -0.64
C GLY A 174 -6.24 -4.23 -1.26
N TRP A 175 -7.41 -4.57 -0.74
CA TRP A 175 -8.25 -5.67 -1.21
C TRP A 175 -9.66 -5.15 -1.48
N VAL A 176 -10.02 -4.97 -2.74
CA VAL A 176 -11.41 -4.68 -3.13
C VAL A 176 -12.13 -6.00 -3.30
N ARG A 177 -13.12 -6.23 -2.43
CA ARG A 177 -13.85 -7.50 -2.26
C ARG A 177 -15.23 -7.48 -2.92
N ASP A 178 -15.65 -6.33 -3.48
CA ASP A 178 -16.89 -6.25 -4.25
C ASP A 178 -16.93 -7.37 -5.32
N PRO A 179 -18.03 -8.14 -5.42
CA PRO A 179 -18.11 -9.26 -6.36
C PRO A 179 -17.78 -8.87 -7.80
N THR A 180 -18.21 -7.67 -8.23
CA THR A 180 -17.95 -7.11 -9.56
C THR A 180 -16.46 -6.83 -9.79
N ALA A 181 -15.75 -6.34 -8.77
CA ALA A 181 -14.31 -6.08 -8.83
C ALA A 181 -13.55 -7.39 -9.06
N GLY A 182 -13.98 -8.46 -8.38
CA GLY A 182 -13.27 -9.71 -8.45
C GLY A 182 -13.45 -10.50 -9.75
N THR A 183 -14.46 -10.14 -10.56
CA THR A 183 -14.68 -10.69 -11.92
C THR A 183 -14.06 -9.84 -13.03
N LEU A 184 -13.41 -8.73 -12.72
CA LEU A 184 -12.73 -7.91 -13.73
C LEU A 184 -11.59 -8.69 -14.40
N ASN A 185 -11.59 -8.72 -15.73
CA ASN A 185 -10.50 -9.30 -16.50
C ASN A 185 -9.26 -8.38 -16.51
N GLN A 186 -8.12 -8.88 -17.03
CA GLN A 186 -6.87 -8.13 -17.04
C GLN A 186 -6.96 -6.78 -17.77
N SER A 187 -7.70 -6.70 -18.87
CA SER A 187 -7.87 -5.45 -19.64
C SER A 187 -8.63 -4.40 -18.82
N GLN A 188 -9.74 -4.80 -18.20
CA GLN A 188 -10.52 -3.93 -17.32
C GLN A 188 -9.72 -3.46 -16.11
N ARG A 189 -8.97 -4.37 -15.46
CA ARG A 189 -8.06 -4.01 -14.36
C ARG A 189 -7.00 -3.01 -14.82
N ASN A 190 -6.41 -3.21 -16.00
CA ASN A 190 -5.44 -2.28 -16.57
C ASN A 190 -6.04 -0.89 -16.82
N SER A 191 -7.29 -0.78 -17.28
CA SER A 191 -7.99 0.50 -17.44
C SER A 191 -8.16 1.24 -16.12
N ILE A 192 -8.55 0.54 -15.05
CA ILE A 192 -8.66 1.14 -13.71
C ILE A 192 -7.28 1.60 -13.22
N ILE A 193 -6.25 0.77 -13.39
CA ILE A 193 -4.88 1.13 -12.99
C ILE A 193 -4.34 2.30 -13.81
N ASN A 194 -4.68 2.42 -15.10
CA ASN A 194 -4.35 3.58 -15.91
C ASN A 194 -5.01 4.86 -15.38
N TYR A 195 -6.28 4.79 -14.98
CA TYR A 195 -6.98 5.91 -14.36
C TYR A 195 -6.30 6.36 -13.06
N LEU A 196 -5.90 5.41 -12.21
CA LEU A 196 -5.30 5.69 -10.92
C LEU A 196 -3.83 6.13 -10.99
N THR A 197 -3.12 5.83 -12.09
CA THR A 197 -1.68 6.05 -12.23
C THR A 197 -1.38 7.36 -12.98
N LEU A 198 -0.86 8.36 -12.26
CA LEU A 198 -0.37 9.60 -12.88
C LEU A 198 1.14 9.64 -13.08
N ILE A 199 1.88 8.74 -12.42
CA ILE A 199 3.33 8.61 -12.54
C ILE A 199 3.62 7.41 -13.45
N ARG A 200 4.07 7.68 -14.69
CA ARG A 200 4.47 6.62 -15.63
C ARG A 200 5.92 6.21 -15.35
N ASP A 201 6.09 4.99 -14.85
CA ASP A 201 7.39 4.48 -14.37
C ASP A 201 8.12 3.56 -15.36
N GLU A 202 7.64 3.44 -16.61
CA GLU A 202 8.18 2.49 -17.61
C GLU A 202 9.69 2.64 -17.87
N LYS A 203 10.26 3.83 -17.62
CA LYS A 203 11.69 4.12 -17.74
C LYS A 203 12.32 4.64 -16.45
N ARG A 204 11.66 4.50 -15.29
CA ARG A 204 12.03 5.18 -14.03
C ARG A 204 12.18 6.70 -14.13
N THR A 205 11.56 7.31 -15.15
CA THR A 205 11.64 8.74 -15.42
C THR A 205 10.77 9.57 -14.46
N GLN A 206 9.88 8.92 -13.70
CA GLN A 206 8.91 9.57 -12.83
C GLN A 206 8.07 10.61 -13.62
N ALA A 207 7.78 10.30 -14.89
CA ALA A 207 7.06 11.20 -15.77
C ALA A 207 5.60 11.32 -15.30
N VAL A 208 5.14 12.55 -15.14
CA VAL A 208 3.77 12.84 -14.69
C VAL A 208 2.88 13.09 -15.89
N GLU A 209 1.66 12.54 -15.86
CA GLU A 209 0.61 12.85 -16.84
C GLU A 209 0.37 14.36 -16.90
N LYS A 210 0.53 14.95 -18.09
CA LYS A 210 0.53 16.42 -18.25
C LYS A 210 -0.87 17.01 -18.45
N ASP A 211 -1.85 16.22 -18.87
CA ASP A 211 -3.18 16.73 -19.24
C ASP A 211 -4.26 16.44 -18.18
N LEU A 212 -4.12 17.09 -17.02
CA LEU A 212 -5.11 17.03 -15.93
C LEU A 212 -5.93 18.32 -15.80
N LYS A 213 -5.70 19.30 -16.68
CA LYS A 213 -6.39 20.61 -16.67
C LYS A 213 -7.91 20.48 -16.86
N HIS A 214 -8.36 19.45 -17.56
CA HIS A 214 -9.77 19.22 -17.87
C HIS A 214 -10.48 18.28 -16.88
N VAL A 215 -9.73 17.61 -15.98
CA VAL A 215 -10.28 16.65 -15.00
C VAL A 215 -10.44 17.33 -13.63
N ILE A 216 -11.30 18.35 -13.58
CA ILE A 216 -11.46 19.22 -12.40
C ILE A 216 -11.75 18.44 -11.10
N PRO A 217 -12.66 17.44 -11.05
CA PRO A 217 -12.94 16.71 -9.81
C PRO A 217 -11.71 15.98 -9.25
N LEU A 218 -11.00 15.23 -10.10
CA LEU A 218 -9.77 14.52 -9.72
C LEU A 218 -8.67 15.50 -9.29
N ARG A 219 -8.48 16.59 -10.05
CA ARG A 219 -7.52 17.65 -9.71
C ARG A 219 -7.80 18.24 -8.33
N ASN A 220 -9.06 18.55 -8.03
CA ASN A 220 -9.45 19.10 -6.73
C ASN A 220 -9.21 18.09 -5.60
N ARG A 221 -9.51 16.81 -5.81
CA ARG A 221 -9.21 15.75 -4.82
C ARG A 221 -7.71 15.62 -4.57
N ILE A 222 -6.90 15.63 -5.64
CA ILE A 222 -5.43 15.60 -5.54
C ILE A 222 -4.93 16.80 -4.75
N LEU A 223 -5.40 18.01 -5.04
CA LEU A 223 -4.99 19.20 -4.29
C LEU A 223 -5.37 19.09 -2.80
N GLU A 224 -6.61 18.72 -2.50
CA GLU A 224 -7.11 18.65 -1.12
C GLU A 224 -6.40 17.58 -0.28
N MET A 225 -6.09 16.42 -0.87
CA MET A 225 -5.48 15.31 -0.12
C MET A 225 -3.95 15.30 -0.24
N ILE A 226 -3.44 15.26 -1.46
CA ILE A 226 -2.01 15.12 -1.74
C ILE A 226 -1.30 16.48 -1.65
N GLY A 227 -1.87 17.52 -2.25
CA GLY A 227 -1.31 18.87 -2.23
C GLY A 227 -1.21 19.43 -0.82
N LYS A 228 -2.32 19.43 -0.08
CA LYS A 228 -2.36 19.85 1.33
C LYS A 228 -1.31 19.12 2.16
N SER A 229 -1.24 17.79 2.05
CA SER A 229 -0.31 16.98 2.80
C SER A 229 1.16 17.25 2.43
N TYR A 230 1.44 17.55 1.15
CA TYR A 230 2.75 18.02 0.69
C TYR A 230 3.13 19.34 1.38
N PHE A 231 2.26 20.37 1.31
CA PHE A 231 2.58 21.69 1.86
C PHE A 231 2.67 21.73 3.39
N GLN A 232 1.95 20.85 4.09
CA GLN A 232 2.11 20.68 5.54
C GLN A 232 3.51 20.20 5.94
N ARG A 233 4.22 19.52 5.04
CA ARG A 233 5.52 18.89 5.32
C ARG A 233 6.68 19.49 4.53
N ALA A 234 6.37 20.41 3.60
CA ALA A 234 7.36 21.12 2.82
C ALA A 234 8.20 22.05 3.71
N THR A 235 9.49 22.07 3.47
CA THR A 235 10.42 23.00 4.12
C THR A 235 10.37 24.36 3.43
N VAL A 236 10.78 25.40 4.16
CA VAL A 236 10.93 26.76 3.58
C VAL A 236 11.85 26.73 2.36
N LYS A 237 12.95 25.96 2.42
CA LYS A 237 13.90 25.81 1.30
C LYS A 237 13.24 25.19 0.07
N GLU A 238 12.43 24.15 0.24
CA GLU A 238 11.67 23.52 -0.87
C GLU A 238 10.69 24.52 -1.50
N LEU A 239 9.98 25.31 -0.68
CA LEU A 239 8.99 26.28 -1.16
C LEU A 239 9.58 27.55 -1.80
N GLN A 240 10.81 27.91 -1.45
CA GLN A 240 11.54 29.01 -2.09
C GLN A 240 12.20 28.58 -3.41
N ALA A 241 12.47 27.29 -3.59
CA ALA A 241 13.04 26.75 -4.81
C ALA A 241 12.00 26.67 -5.95
N ALA A 242 12.49 26.47 -7.19
CA ALA A 242 11.61 26.13 -8.31
C ALA A 242 10.91 24.77 -8.06
N PRO A 243 9.65 24.59 -8.48
CA PRO A 243 8.84 25.51 -9.28
C PRO A 243 8.04 26.56 -8.47
N PHE A 244 8.06 26.49 -7.14
CA PHE A 244 7.21 27.31 -6.28
C PHE A 244 7.64 28.79 -6.24
N LYS A 245 8.93 29.04 -5.97
CA LYS A 245 9.51 30.40 -5.85
C LYS A 245 8.69 31.32 -4.92
N PHE A 246 8.18 30.80 -3.81
CA PHE A 246 7.37 31.56 -2.87
C PHE A 246 8.22 32.50 -2.02
N THR A 247 7.70 33.71 -1.75
CA THR A 247 8.31 34.65 -0.79
C THR A 247 8.07 34.19 0.65
N LYS A 248 8.80 34.78 1.61
CA LYS A 248 8.60 34.48 3.04
C LYS A 248 7.17 34.78 3.49
N GLU A 249 6.58 35.87 3.00
CA GLU A 249 5.21 36.28 3.32
C GLU A 249 4.19 35.28 2.78
N GLN A 250 4.37 34.80 1.54
CA GLN A 250 3.54 33.75 0.96
C GLN A 250 3.60 32.45 1.78
N ILE A 251 4.81 32.06 2.21
CA ILE A 251 5.01 30.86 3.04
C ILE A 251 4.36 31.03 4.42
N ASN A 252 4.53 32.18 5.07
CA ASN A 252 3.91 32.47 6.37
C ASN A 252 2.38 32.42 6.28
N ARG A 253 1.78 33.02 5.23
CA ARG A 253 0.35 32.97 4.99
C ARG A 253 -0.16 31.55 4.72
N LEU A 254 0.58 30.77 3.93
CA LEU A 254 0.27 29.36 3.68
C LEU A 254 0.24 28.56 4.99
N GLN A 255 1.29 28.68 5.82
CA GLN A 255 1.41 27.97 7.08
C GLN A 255 0.31 28.38 8.08
N TYR A 256 -0.02 29.67 8.14
CA TYR A 256 -1.13 30.16 8.96
C TYR A 256 -2.46 29.53 8.52
N ASN A 257 -2.77 29.54 7.22
CA ASN A 257 -4.03 28.98 6.71
C ASN A 257 -4.12 27.46 6.90
N LEU A 258 -3.01 26.73 6.70
CA LEU A 258 -2.95 25.29 6.94
C LEU A 258 -3.21 24.93 8.41
N LYS A 259 -2.72 25.75 9.36
CA LYS A 259 -2.98 25.57 10.79
C LYS A 259 -4.42 25.92 11.16
N LYS A 260 -4.96 27.02 10.61
CA LYS A 260 -6.32 27.49 10.92
C LYS A 260 -7.39 26.54 10.41
N GLY A 261 -7.21 25.94 9.24
CA GLY A 261 -8.12 24.93 8.69
C GLY A 261 -9.52 25.44 8.29
N SER A 262 -9.74 26.75 8.22
CA SER A 262 -11.08 27.34 8.04
C SER A 262 -11.56 27.42 6.58
N MET A 263 -10.78 26.96 5.60
CA MET A 263 -11.18 26.97 4.18
C MET A 263 -10.60 25.76 3.43
N PRO A 264 -11.25 25.34 2.32
CA PRO A 264 -10.73 24.29 1.45
C PRO A 264 -9.31 24.61 0.96
N PHE A 265 -8.46 23.59 0.85
CA PHE A 265 -7.09 23.78 0.43
C PHE A 265 -6.98 24.29 -1.01
N SER A 266 -7.93 23.94 -1.87
CA SER A 266 -8.01 24.49 -3.23
C SER A 266 -8.05 26.03 -3.25
N LYS A 267 -8.81 26.66 -2.35
CA LYS A 267 -8.86 28.14 -2.23
C LYS A 267 -7.55 28.72 -1.71
N ILE A 268 -6.91 28.05 -0.74
CA ILE A 268 -5.58 28.45 -0.25
C ILE A 268 -4.57 28.38 -1.39
N TYR A 269 -4.58 27.29 -2.15
CA TYR A 269 -3.71 27.05 -3.28
C TYR A 269 -3.90 28.10 -4.38
N ASP A 270 -5.13 28.36 -4.82
CA ASP A 270 -5.41 29.34 -5.87
C ASP A 270 -5.05 30.77 -5.42
N GLY A 271 -5.32 31.11 -4.16
CA GLY A 271 -4.95 32.41 -3.59
C GLY A 271 -3.45 32.62 -3.40
N LEU A 272 -2.67 31.54 -3.30
CA LEU A 272 -1.21 31.58 -3.21
C LEU A 272 -0.58 31.84 -4.59
N LEU A 273 -1.21 31.33 -5.66
CA LEU A 273 -0.68 31.34 -7.01
C LEU A 273 -1.17 32.53 -7.83
N GLY A 274 -0.39 33.60 -7.83
CA GLY A 274 -0.56 34.73 -8.77
C GLY A 274 -0.15 34.42 -10.22
N LYS A 275 -0.41 35.34 -11.16
CA LYS A 275 -0.19 35.19 -12.62
C LYS A 275 1.21 34.70 -13.02
N LYS A 276 2.25 35.03 -12.23
CA LYS A 276 3.64 34.65 -12.47
C LYS A 276 3.98 33.18 -12.15
N HIS A 277 3.12 32.45 -11.45
CA HIS A 277 3.39 31.08 -11.05
C HIS A 277 2.93 30.10 -12.12
N ASN A 278 3.81 29.16 -12.48
CA ASN A 278 3.45 28.06 -13.36
C ASN A 278 2.68 27.00 -12.57
N ARG A 279 1.34 27.06 -12.64
CA ARG A 279 0.44 26.16 -11.91
C ARG A 279 0.68 24.69 -12.28
N ASP A 280 0.90 24.40 -13.56
CA ASP A 280 1.12 23.04 -14.05
C ASP A 280 2.43 22.47 -13.55
N ALA A 281 3.50 23.27 -13.52
CA ALA A 281 4.79 22.86 -12.97
C ALA A 281 4.70 22.58 -11.46
N ILE A 282 3.97 23.42 -10.72
CA ILE A 282 3.74 23.23 -9.28
C ILE A 282 2.92 21.96 -9.03
N PHE A 283 1.82 21.77 -9.76
CA PHE A 283 0.96 20.60 -9.63
C PHE A 283 1.70 19.31 -9.99
N THR A 284 2.47 19.34 -11.09
CA THR A 284 3.37 18.24 -11.49
C THR A 284 4.37 17.90 -10.41
N HIS A 285 4.95 18.91 -9.75
CA HIS A 285 5.89 18.68 -8.64
C HIS A 285 5.20 18.02 -7.46
N ILE A 286 4.01 18.48 -7.07
CA ILE A 286 3.23 17.84 -5.99
C ILE A 286 2.96 16.37 -6.31
N ILE A 287 2.49 16.07 -7.54
CA ILE A 287 2.21 14.70 -7.97
C ILE A 287 3.49 13.86 -7.89
N LYS A 288 4.58 14.32 -8.49
CA LYS A 288 5.86 13.61 -8.51
C LYS A 288 6.30 13.20 -7.10
N TYR A 289 6.19 14.09 -6.11
CA TYR A 289 6.77 13.82 -4.79
C TYR A 289 5.84 13.08 -3.82
N ARG A 290 4.52 13.04 -4.06
CA ARG A 290 3.59 12.54 -3.04
C ARG A 290 2.40 11.72 -3.55
N TYR A 291 2.17 11.67 -4.86
CA TYR A 291 1.06 10.90 -5.42
C TYR A 291 1.29 9.38 -5.26
N PRO A 292 0.22 8.58 -5.10
CA PRO A 292 0.29 7.12 -5.06
C PRO A 292 1.16 6.50 -6.16
N ARG A 293 1.93 5.48 -5.78
CA ARG A 293 2.65 4.57 -6.67
C ARG A 293 2.15 3.17 -6.41
N ILE A 294 1.69 2.51 -7.47
CA ILE A 294 1.00 1.22 -7.40
C ILE A 294 1.83 0.18 -8.13
N ASP A 295 2.07 -0.99 -7.53
CA ASP A 295 2.56 -2.15 -8.30
C ASP A 295 1.46 -2.58 -9.28
N ARG A 296 1.64 -2.16 -10.54
CA ARG A 296 0.70 -2.43 -11.63
C ARG A 296 0.53 -3.92 -11.88
N LYS A 297 1.60 -4.71 -11.77
CA LYS A 297 1.54 -6.16 -12.06
C LYS A 297 0.66 -6.86 -11.04
N VAL A 298 0.76 -6.48 -9.76
CA VAL A 298 -0.08 -7.06 -8.71
C VAL A 298 -1.56 -6.82 -8.97
N SER A 299 -1.88 -5.63 -9.45
CA SER A 299 -3.26 -5.20 -9.65
C SER A 299 -3.87 -5.77 -10.93
N ILE A 300 -3.10 -5.87 -12.02
CA ILE A 300 -3.58 -6.29 -13.34
C ILE A 300 -3.68 -7.80 -13.47
N ASP A 301 -2.67 -8.54 -13.02
CA ASP A 301 -2.57 -9.98 -13.25
C ASP A 301 -3.61 -10.75 -12.41
N ILE A 302 -4.60 -11.35 -13.06
CA ILE A 302 -5.69 -12.11 -12.43
C ILE A 302 -5.22 -13.39 -11.70
N ARG A 303 -3.96 -13.80 -11.87
CA ARG A 303 -3.34 -14.97 -11.22
C ARG A 303 -2.22 -14.59 -10.24
N ARG A 304 -2.05 -13.30 -9.95
CA ARG A 304 -1.06 -12.84 -8.98
C ARG A 304 -1.44 -13.29 -7.57
N ILE A 305 -0.45 -13.76 -6.84
CA ILE A 305 -0.54 -14.06 -5.41
C ILE A 305 -0.15 -12.84 -4.58
N LEU A 306 -0.73 -12.73 -3.39
CA LEU A 306 -0.38 -11.73 -2.39
C LEU A 306 -0.17 -12.38 -1.03
N LYS A 307 0.61 -11.75 -0.17
CA LYS A 307 0.90 -12.30 1.16
C LYS A 307 -0.40 -12.48 1.95
N ILE A 308 -0.53 -13.61 2.65
CA ILE A 308 -1.72 -13.94 3.45
C ILE A 308 -1.91 -12.90 4.56
N PRO A 309 -3.07 -12.23 4.66
CA PRO A 309 -3.44 -11.48 5.86
C PRO A 309 -3.39 -12.35 7.12
N GLY A 310 -2.85 -11.83 8.22
CA GLY A 310 -2.57 -12.56 9.46
C GLY A 310 -1.27 -13.37 9.44
N SER A 311 -0.52 -13.43 8.33
CA SER A 311 0.76 -14.14 8.29
C SER A 311 1.92 -13.35 8.89
N VAL A 312 2.97 -14.06 9.30
CA VAL A 312 4.19 -13.49 9.87
C VAL A 312 5.13 -12.97 8.77
N GLN A 313 5.79 -11.84 8.99
CA GLN A 313 6.94 -11.39 8.20
C GLN A 313 8.23 -12.01 8.76
N ASP A 314 8.76 -13.00 8.05
CA ASP A 314 9.95 -13.78 8.43
C ASP A 314 11.21 -12.94 8.75
N THR A 315 11.33 -11.75 8.17
CA THR A 315 12.51 -10.90 8.40
C THR A 315 12.47 -10.09 9.70
N ASN A 316 11.29 -9.85 10.27
CA ASN A 316 11.15 -8.92 11.41
C ASN A 316 10.06 -9.31 12.43
N GLY A 317 9.35 -10.43 12.22
CA GLY A 317 8.33 -10.94 13.12
C GLY A 317 6.99 -10.21 13.07
N LYS A 318 6.85 -9.11 12.33
CA LYS A 318 5.59 -8.34 12.28
C LYS A 318 4.49 -9.15 11.61
N ILE A 319 3.27 -9.02 12.12
CA ILE A 319 2.07 -9.66 11.56
C ILE A 319 1.48 -8.78 10.45
N CYS A 320 1.02 -9.42 9.38
CA CYS A 320 0.28 -8.77 8.30
C CYS A 320 -1.17 -8.47 8.70
N CYS A 321 -1.36 -7.49 9.57
CA CYS A 321 -2.67 -7.18 10.14
C CYS A 321 -3.49 -6.21 9.28
N LYS A 322 -4.81 -6.28 9.41
CA LYS A 322 -5.71 -5.24 8.91
C LYS A 322 -5.40 -3.88 9.52
N VAL A 323 -5.65 -2.82 8.77
CA VAL A 323 -5.57 -1.44 9.25
C VAL A 323 -6.90 -0.73 9.08
N ASP A 324 -7.27 0.07 10.07
CA ASP A 324 -8.47 0.92 10.01
C ASP A 324 -8.21 2.09 9.07
N ILE A 325 -8.94 2.15 7.96
CA ILE A 325 -8.82 3.21 6.96
C ILE A 325 -9.08 4.59 7.56
N ASN A 326 -9.97 4.71 8.54
CA ASN A 326 -10.27 5.99 9.21
C ASN A 326 -9.13 6.48 10.10
N LYS A 327 -8.19 5.58 10.45
CA LYS A 327 -7.03 5.85 11.28
C LYS A 327 -5.71 5.63 10.52
N ILE A 328 -5.74 5.60 9.19
CA ILE A 328 -4.56 5.28 8.38
C ILE A 328 -3.37 6.20 8.66
N HIS A 329 -3.62 7.50 8.89
CA HIS A 329 -2.58 8.49 9.24
C HIS A 329 -2.00 8.32 10.64
N GLN A 330 -2.63 7.53 11.51
CA GLN A 330 -2.15 7.19 12.86
C GLN A 330 -1.37 5.87 12.87
N PHE A 331 -1.57 5.00 11.87
CA PHE A 331 -0.88 3.73 11.78
C PHE A 331 0.61 3.94 11.46
N TYR A 332 1.49 3.44 12.32
CA TYR A 332 2.94 3.41 12.12
C TYR A 332 3.42 1.95 12.23
N PRO A 333 4.36 1.47 11.39
CA PRO A 333 4.72 0.04 11.32
C PRO A 333 5.16 -0.57 12.66
N GLU A 334 5.76 0.23 13.52
CA GLU A 334 6.25 -0.12 14.86
C GLU A 334 5.12 -0.43 15.83
N ASN A 335 3.91 0.05 15.55
CA ASN A 335 2.72 -0.24 16.33
C ASN A 335 2.02 -1.53 15.86
N ALA A 336 2.51 -2.16 14.79
CA ALA A 336 1.96 -3.42 14.30
C ALA A 336 2.35 -4.57 15.26
N PRO A 337 1.42 -5.50 15.55
CA PRO A 337 1.73 -6.65 16.36
C PRO A 337 2.84 -7.48 15.73
N THR A 338 3.62 -8.12 16.58
CA THR A 338 4.71 -9.02 16.24
C THR A 338 4.41 -10.41 16.75
N ILE A 339 5.07 -11.42 16.18
CA ILE A 339 4.99 -12.80 16.64
C ILE A 339 5.36 -12.94 18.13
N TRP A 340 6.23 -12.06 18.63
CA TRP A 340 6.69 -12.08 20.02
C TRP A 340 5.61 -11.65 21.01
N ASP A 341 4.63 -10.86 20.59
CA ASP A 341 3.49 -10.47 21.42
C ASP A 341 2.55 -11.66 21.69
N TYR A 342 2.68 -12.74 20.92
CA TYR A 342 1.90 -13.98 21.08
C TYR A 342 2.71 -15.08 21.75
N LEU A 343 3.99 -15.24 21.38
CA LEU A 343 4.84 -16.35 21.84
C LEU A 343 5.52 -16.11 23.19
N SER A 344 5.31 -14.94 23.80
CA SER A 344 5.92 -14.52 25.07
C SER A 344 5.54 -15.40 26.25
#